data_AF-A0A0K0D109-F1
#
_entry.id   AF-A0A0K0D109-F1
#
_cell.length_a   1.000
_cell.length_b   1.000
_cell.length_c   1.000
_cell.angle_alpha   90.00
_cell.angle_beta   90.00
_cell.angle_gamma   90.00
#
_symmetry.space_group_name_H-M   'P 1'
#
loop_
_entity.id
_entity.type
_entity.pdbx_description
1 polymer ?
#
loop_
_entity_poly.entity_id
_entity_poly.type
_entity_poly.pdbx_seq_one_letter_code
_entity_poly.pdbx_strand_id
1 'polypeptide(L)'
;MRTMEWNNTGVKIDGRQLHHLCFADDIVLITPDISQAERMLAACGKIGLRLNLKKTVFIKNGLVLFAPFTLNGTNISECSSYVYLVREINMMNDLASGLRRRK
;
A
#
# COMPACT_ATOMS: atom_id res chain seq x y z
N MET A 1 20.91 -6.70 -10.57
CA MET A 1 19.50 -6.42 -10.23
C MET A 1 19.44 -6.20 -8.72
N ARG A 2 19.12 -5.00 -8.22
CA ARG A 2 19.06 -4.75 -6.77
C ARG A 2 17.75 -5.35 -6.24
N THR A 3 17.84 -6.53 -5.65
CA THR A 3 16.72 -7.23 -5.02
C THR A 3 16.45 -6.62 -3.64
N MET A 4 15.20 -6.26 -3.37
CA MET A 4 14.75 -5.91 -2.03
C MET A 4 14.44 -7.21 -1.28
N GLU A 5 15.16 -7.46 -0.19
CA GLU A 5 14.84 -8.57 0.69
C GLU A 5 13.65 -8.21 1.58
N TRP A 6 12.47 -8.67 1.19
CA TRP A 6 11.21 -8.45 1.89
C TRP A 6 10.79 -9.64 2.78
N ASN A 7 11.68 -10.62 2.99
CA ASN A 7 11.33 -11.95 3.52
C ASN A 7 10.57 -11.92 4.86
N ASN A 8 10.69 -10.83 5.63
CA ASN A 8 10.03 -10.65 6.93
C ASN A 8 8.89 -9.60 6.93
N THR A 9 8.55 -8.96 5.82
CA THR A 9 7.67 -7.76 5.81
C THR A 9 6.41 -7.93 4.97
N GLY A 10 5.29 -8.39 5.49
CA GLY A 10 4.06 -8.52 4.70
C GLY A 10 2.89 -9.02 5.52
N VAL A 11 1.74 -9.16 4.89
CA VAL A 11 0.53 -9.69 5.54
C VAL A 11 0.22 -11.08 4.99
N LYS A 12 -0.10 -12.02 5.89
CA LYS A 12 -0.48 -13.38 5.50
C LYS A 12 -1.96 -13.41 5.11
N ILE A 13 -2.23 -13.71 3.86
CA ILE A 13 -3.58 -13.83 3.27
C ILE A 13 -3.68 -15.23 2.68
N ASP A 14 -4.68 -16.02 3.10
CA ASP A 14 -4.92 -17.39 2.62
C ASP A 14 -3.68 -18.30 2.63
N GLY A 15 -2.88 -18.20 3.69
CA GLY A 15 -1.65 -18.99 3.84
C GLY A 15 -0.43 -18.43 3.11
N ARG A 16 -0.58 -17.41 2.26
CA ARG A 16 0.49 -16.77 1.49
C ARG A 16 0.90 -15.43 2.10
N GLN A 17 2.20 -15.15 2.15
CA GLN A 17 2.70 -13.85 2.58
C GLN A 17 2.70 -12.88 1.39
N LEU A 18 1.85 -11.86 1.45
CA LEU A 18 1.79 -10.80 0.44
C LEU A 18 2.55 -9.57 0.93
N HIS A 19 3.42 -9.05 0.07
CA HIS A 19 4.31 -7.92 0.37
C HIS A 19 4.00 -6.72 -0.54
N HIS A 20 3.82 -6.97 -1.84
CA HIS A 20 3.51 -5.95 -2.82
C HIS A 20 2.75 -6.53 -4.02
N LEU A 21 2.04 -5.65 -4.73
CA LEU A 21 1.50 -5.89 -6.08
C LEU A 21 2.05 -4.78 -6.98
N CYS A 22 2.49 -5.11 -8.19
CA CYS A 22 2.95 -4.11 -9.15
C CYS A 22 2.33 -4.37 -10.53
N PHE A 23 1.88 -3.30 -11.17
CA PHE A 23 1.40 -3.35 -12.55
C PHE A 23 1.66 -2.00 -13.21
N ALA A 24 2.28 -2.02 -14.39
CA ALA A 24 2.72 -0.81 -15.11
C ALA A 24 3.52 0.13 -14.17
N ASP A 25 3.03 1.33 -13.94
CA ASP A 25 3.62 2.37 -13.09
C ASP A 25 3.06 2.41 -11.66
N ASP A 26 2.08 1.55 -11.33
CA ASP A 26 1.45 1.49 -10.00
C ASP A 26 2.05 0.36 -9.15
N ILE A 27 2.40 0.69 -7.91
CA ILE A 27 2.82 -0.26 -6.86
C ILE A 27 1.91 -0.14 -5.64
N VAL A 28 1.44 -1.28 -5.16
CA VAL A 28 0.69 -1.42 -3.91
C VAL A 28 1.59 -2.14 -2.91
N LEU A 29 1.78 -1.56 -1.73
CA LEU A 29 2.56 -2.16 -0.65
C LEU A 29 1.60 -2.64 0.44
N ILE A 30 1.86 -3.83 0.98
CA ILE A 30 1.00 -4.47 1.99
C ILE A 30 1.84 -4.70 3.24
N THR A 31 1.49 -4.01 4.32
CA THR A 31 2.24 -4.07 5.59
C THR A 31 1.31 -4.25 6.78
N PRO A 32 1.79 -4.89 7.87
CA PRO A 32 1.03 -5.02 9.10
C PRO A 32 1.01 -3.72 9.92
N ASP A 33 1.97 -2.82 9.72
CA ASP A 33 2.10 -1.57 10.48
C ASP A 33 2.67 -0.42 9.64
N ILE A 34 2.51 0.80 10.18
CA ILE A 34 2.93 2.06 9.57
C ILE A 34 4.45 2.13 9.42
N SER A 35 5.20 1.73 10.45
CA SER A 35 6.67 1.81 10.45
C SER A 35 7.29 0.91 9.36
N GLN A 36 6.69 -0.25 9.11
CA GLN A 36 7.06 -1.08 7.96
C GLN A 36 6.77 -0.37 6.64
N ALA A 37 5.60 0.25 6.50
CA ALA A 37 5.26 1.00 5.28
C ALA A 37 6.28 2.11 4.98
N GLU A 38 6.72 2.87 5.98
CA GLU A 38 7.76 3.91 5.82
C GLU A 38 9.08 3.30 5.31
N ARG A 39 9.51 2.19 5.90
CA ARG A 39 10.73 1.49 5.48
C ARG A 39 10.62 0.97 4.06
N MET A 40 9.46 0.43 3.68
CA MET A 40 9.24 -0.06 2.32
C MET A 40 9.29 1.08 1.29
N LEU A 41 8.65 2.21 1.58
CA LEU A 41 8.68 3.39 0.72
C LEU A 41 10.08 4.01 0.63
N ALA A 42 10.82 4.08 1.74
CA ALA A 42 12.20 4.54 1.75
C ALA A 42 13.12 3.65 0.91
N ALA A 43 12.91 2.33 0.92
CA ALA A 43 13.65 1.38 0.10
C ALA A 43 13.39 1.59 -1.40
N CYS A 44 12.16 1.92 -1.79
CA CYS A 44 11.82 2.26 -3.18
C CYS A 44 12.68 3.43 -3.70
N GLY A 45 12.84 4.49 -2.89
CA GLY A 45 13.70 5.63 -3.22
C GLY A 45 15.17 5.24 -3.38
N LYS A 46 15.69 4.34 -2.54
CA LYS A 46 17.09 3.86 -2.62
C LYS A 46 17.40 3.08 -3.90
N ILE A 47 16.39 2.48 -4.52
CA ILE A 47 16.54 1.68 -5.74
C ILE A 47 16.28 2.53 -6.99
N GLY A 48 15.98 3.82 -6.80
CA GLY A 48 15.77 4.78 -7.89
C GLY A 48 14.32 4.84 -8.37
N LEU A 49 13.37 4.24 -7.65
CA LEU A 49 11.95 4.46 -7.92
C LEU A 49 11.57 5.87 -7.47
N ARG A 50 11.00 6.64 -8.39
CA ARG A 50 10.51 7.99 -8.12
C ARG A 50 9.04 7.94 -7.76
N LEU A 51 8.74 8.14 -6.47
CA LEU A 51 7.37 8.15 -5.95
C LEU A 51 6.68 9.49 -6.21
N ASN A 52 5.41 9.46 -6.58
CA ASN A 52 4.57 10.66 -6.66
C ASN A 52 3.68 10.77 -5.41
N LEU A 53 4.19 11.44 -4.38
CA LEU A 53 3.51 11.57 -3.07
C LEU A 53 2.11 12.17 -3.16
N LYS A 54 1.82 13.01 -4.17
CA LYS A 54 0.48 13.60 -4.36
C LYS A 54 -0.55 12.58 -4.85
N LYS A 55 -0.11 11.52 -5.53
CA LYS A 55 -0.96 10.43 -6.02
C LYS A 55 -0.94 9.22 -5.09
N THR A 56 0.06 9.12 -4.22
CA THR A 56 0.15 8.06 -3.23
C THR A 56 -0.97 8.25 -2.20
N VAL A 57 -1.79 7.22 -2.07
CA VAL A 57 -2.80 7.11 -1.02
C VAL A 57 -2.48 5.87 -0.19
N PHE A 58 -2.83 5.91 1.10
CA PHE A 58 -2.78 4.73 1.94
C PHE A 58 -4.20 4.38 2.44
N ILE A 59 -4.41 3.10 2.69
CA ILE A 59 -5.65 2.56 3.26
C ILE A 59 -5.24 1.88 4.55
N LYS A 60 -5.91 2.21 5.66
CA LYS A 60 -5.67 1.57 6.96
C LYS A 60 -6.93 0.86 7.45
N ASN A 61 -6.74 -0.11 8.32
CA ASN A 61 -7.85 -0.72 9.05
C ASN A 61 -8.26 0.18 10.22
N GLY A 62 -9.52 0.08 10.67
CA GLY A 62 -10.02 0.81 11.84
C GLY A 62 -9.31 0.48 13.16
N LEU A 63 -8.50 -0.59 13.18
CA LEU A 63 -7.62 -0.95 14.30
C LEU A 63 -6.35 -0.11 14.37
N VAL A 64 -5.95 0.52 13.27
CA VAL A 64 -4.80 1.41 13.25
C VAL A 64 -5.25 2.74 13.82
N LEU A 65 -4.69 3.12 14.97
CA LEU A 65 -4.94 4.42 15.61
C LEU A 65 -4.77 5.57 14.61
N PHE A 66 -5.44 6.70 14.87
CA PHE A 66 -5.40 7.95 14.07
C PHE A 66 -4.01 8.62 14.05
N ALA A 67 -2.96 7.87 13.72
CA ALA A 67 -1.64 8.37 13.46
C ALA A 67 -1.58 8.85 12.00
N PRO A 68 -1.17 10.11 11.75
CA PRO A 68 -0.86 10.55 10.41
C PRO A 68 0.32 9.75 9.84
N PHE A 69 0.24 9.40 8.56
CA PHE A 69 1.32 8.73 7.85
C PHE A 69 2.15 9.76 7.09
N THR A 70 3.39 9.95 7.52
CA THR A 70 4.32 10.90 6.89
C THR A 70 5.45 10.18 6.19
N LEU A 71 5.73 10.55 4.94
CA LEU A 71 6.97 10.15 4.27
C LEU A 71 7.81 11.39 3.99
N ASN A 72 9.06 11.40 4.44
CA ASN A 72 9.98 12.55 4.29
C ASN A 72 9.36 13.89 4.75
N GLY A 73 8.60 13.87 5.86
CA GLY A 73 7.89 15.05 6.38
C GLY A 73 6.66 15.49 5.59
N THR A 74 6.28 14.76 4.53
CA THR A 74 5.05 15.02 3.77
C THR A 74 3.95 14.03 4.20
N ASN A 75 2.78 14.54 4.59
CA ASN A 75 1.61 13.70 4.88
C ASN A 75 1.11 13.02 3.61
N ILE A 76 0.94 11.71 3.67
CA ILE A 76 0.30 10.92 2.62
C ILE A 76 -1.21 10.92 2.88
N SER A 77 -2.00 11.11 1.82
CA SER A 77 -3.46 11.10 1.92
C SER A 77 -4.00 9.72 2.26
N GLU A 78 -4.98 9.69 3.16
CA GLU A 78 -5.75 8.49 3.51
C GLU A 78 -6.94 8.32 2.56
N CYS A 79 -7.26 7.09 2.17
CA CYS A 79 -8.45 6.74 1.41
C CYS A 79 -9.16 5.52 2.02
N SER A 80 -10.49 5.46 1.92
CA SER A 80 -11.29 4.34 2.44
C SER A 80 -11.30 3.13 1.49
N SER A 81 -11.18 3.36 0.18
CA SER A 81 -11.10 2.31 -0.83
C SER A 81 -10.26 2.71 -2.03
N TYR A 82 -9.73 1.73 -2.76
CA TYR A 82 -8.90 1.96 -3.93
C TYR A 82 -9.21 0.94 -5.03
N VAL A 83 -9.42 1.42 -6.26
CA VAL A 83 -9.65 0.55 -7.41
C VAL A 83 -8.32 0.20 -8.08
N TYR A 84 -7.89 -1.05 -7.93
CA TYR A 84 -6.71 -1.63 -8.57
C TYR A 84 -7.14 -2.73 -9.55
N LEU A 85 -6.73 -2.63 -10.82
CA LEU A 85 -7.09 -3.61 -11.86
C LEU A 85 -8.61 -3.90 -11.93
N VAL A 86 -9.42 -2.83 -11.87
CA VAL A 86 -10.90 -2.87 -11.87
C VAL A 86 -11.53 -3.54 -10.64
N ARG A 87 -10.72 -3.95 -9.65
CA ARG A 87 -11.20 -4.46 -8.36
C ARG A 87 -11.04 -3.40 -7.28
N GLU A 88 -12.11 -3.14 -6.54
CA GLU A 88 -12.06 -2.26 -5.40
C GLU A 88 -11.51 -3.01 -4.19
N ILE A 89 -10.43 -2.47 -3.63
CA ILE A 89 -9.77 -2.91 -2.42
C ILE A 89 -10.21 -1.96 -1.32
N ASN A 90 -10.80 -2.49 -0.27
CA ASN A 90 -11.17 -1.78 0.95
C ASN A 90 -10.71 -2.62 2.15
N MET A 91 -10.75 -2.02 3.34
CA MET A 91 -10.32 -2.69 4.58
C MET A 91 -11.50 -3.24 5.40
N MET A 92 -12.72 -3.02 4.92
CA MET A 92 -13.91 -3.74 5.36
C MET A 92 -13.92 -5.02 4.54
N ASN A 93 -13.94 -6.21 5.14
CA ASN A 93 -13.90 -7.51 4.43
C ASN A 93 -15.17 -7.79 3.58
N ASP A 94 -15.77 -6.77 2.98
CA ASP A 94 -16.95 -6.85 2.15
C ASP A 94 -16.55 -7.40 0.78
N LEU A 95 -16.84 -8.68 0.57
CA LEU A 95 -16.72 -9.38 -0.71
C LEU A 95 -17.63 -8.77 -1.82
N ALA A 96 -18.40 -7.73 -1.50
CA ALA A 96 -19.45 -7.13 -2.31
C ALA A 96 -18.97 -6.05 -3.29
N SER A 97 -17.67 -5.74 -3.34
CA SER A 97 -17.17 -4.68 -4.21
C SER A 97 -17.21 -5.10 -5.69
N GLY A 98 -18.36 -4.86 -6.32
CA GLY A 98 -18.55 -4.98 -7.77
C GLY A 98 -17.60 -4.04 -8.53
N LEU A 99 -17.46 -4.28 -9.84
CA LEU A 99 -16.61 -3.52 -10.77
C LEU A 99 -16.98 -2.02 -10.77
N ARG A 100 -16.42 -1.24 -9.85
CA ARG A 100 -16.67 0.20 -9.79
C ARG A 100 -15.70 0.90 -10.74
N ARG A 101 -16.23 1.39 -11.86
CA ARG A 101 -15.46 2.19 -12.84
C ARG A 101 -15.06 3.52 -12.18
N ARG A 102 -13.82 3.97 -12.40
CA ARG A 102 -13.42 5.35 -12.09
C ARG A 102 -14.20 6.29 -13.02
N LYS A 103 -14.77 7.38 -12.47
CA LYS A 103 -15.41 8.46 -13.24
C LYS A 103 -14.38 9.50 -13.63
#